data_AF-A0A1J0R7C4-F1
#
_entry.id   AF-A0A1J0R7C4-F1
#
_cell.length_a   1.000
_cell.length_b   1.000
_cell.length_c   1.000
_cell.angle_alpha   90.00
_cell.angle_beta   90.00
_cell.angle_gamma   90.00
#
_symmetry.space_group_name_H-M   'P 1'
#
loop_
_entity.id
_entity.type
_entity.pdbx_description
1 polymer ?
#
loop_
_entity_poly.entity_id
_entity_poly.type
_entity_poly.pdbx_seq_one_letter_code
_entity_poly.pdbx_strand_id
1 'polypeptide(L)'
;MTSRQIIIAIAILAVVLPAAVAPAATGRIKQEKWTAACSLAGELENVAQLANHKLDMSTKAVNSYLKQYMRTRIYIEVKRQGAPSKEDVALLAYYLAKADISLSKLEGPGLAKATTAIRNAARLQGAIVDFVGAMAEIADSSTNGCLEKESGGNAHRPPATAFSGKSQGCKLVATDLQTTKPTLAAFTTSGVSGSLATASNTASITDSTSNACHLTQAKATHRLLGADSSEATMTGSPKFAGGIFFIGNSGMEPKDSDRWRA
;
A
#
# COMPACT_ATOMS: atom_id res chain seq x y z
N MET A 1 -43.96 18.13 9.54
CA MET A 1 -44.67 17.43 8.45
C MET A 1 -44.17 17.98 7.12
N THR A 2 -43.69 17.08 6.25
CA THR A 2 -43.56 17.15 4.77
C THR A 2 -42.83 18.35 4.14
N SER A 3 -41.60 18.26 3.58
CA SER A 3 -41.07 17.43 2.48
C SER A 3 -41.07 18.14 1.10
N ARG A 4 -39.84 18.33 0.57
CA ARG A 4 -39.38 18.16 -0.84
C ARG A 4 -39.44 19.28 -1.91
N GLN A 5 -38.23 19.52 -2.46
CA GLN A 5 -37.79 19.74 -3.89
C GLN A 5 -38.09 21.11 -4.53
N ILE A 6 -37.12 21.97 -4.88
CA ILE A 6 -35.95 21.91 -5.81
C ILE A 6 -36.30 21.48 -7.23
N ILE A 7 -36.41 22.47 -8.13
CA ILE A 7 -36.23 22.34 -9.58
C ILE A 7 -35.39 23.54 -10.04
N ILE A 8 -34.14 23.32 -10.46
CA ILE A 8 -33.43 24.25 -11.34
C ILE A 8 -32.80 23.42 -12.47
N ALA A 9 -33.13 23.83 -13.68
CA ALA A 9 -32.86 23.18 -14.94
C ALA A 9 -31.37 23.23 -15.32
N ILE A 10 -30.93 22.14 -15.96
CA ILE A 10 -29.62 21.95 -16.56
C ILE A 10 -29.66 22.53 -17.99
N ALA A 11 -28.76 23.45 -18.31
CA ALA A 11 -28.42 23.82 -19.69
C ALA A 11 -27.04 23.26 -20.02
N ILE A 12 -27.01 22.23 -20.88
CA ILE A 12 -25.79 21.61 -21.43
C ILE A 12 -25.29 22.49 -22.57
N LEU A 13 -24.11 23.08 -22.41
CA LEU A 13 -23.35 23.66 -23.52
C LEU A 13 -22.24 22.65 -23.89
N ALA A 14 -22.47 21.88 -24.94
CA ALA A 14 -21.50 20.94 -25.49
C ALA A 14 -20.43 21.69 -26.29
N VAL A 15 -19.26 21.91 -25.69
CA VAL A 15 -18.04 22.23 -26.43
C VAL A 15 -17.46 20.89 -26.91
N VAL A 16 -17.65 20.58 -28.19
CA VAL A 16 -16.99 19.47 -28.86
C VAL A 16 -15.54 19.89 -29.13
N LEU A 17 -14.65 19.57 -28.20
CA LEU A 17 -13.22 19.49 -28.50
C LEU A 17 -12.99 18.18 -29.27
N PRO A 18 -12.22 18.16 -30.37
CA PRO A 18 -11.80 16.90 -30.97
C PRO A 18 -11.01 16.14 -29.90
N ALA A 19 -11.50 14.96 -29.52
CA ALA A 19 -10.74 14.03 -28.70
C ALA A 19 -9.44 13.76 -29.44
N ALA A 20 -8.32 14.23 -28.89
CA ALA A 20 -7.02 13.70 -29.27
C ALA A 20 -7.13 12.20 -29.10
N VAL A 21 -7.07 11.47 -30.20
CA VAL A 21 -7.07 10.00 -30.19
C VAL A 21 -5.80 9.64 -29.44
N ALA A 22 -5.93 9.30 -28.15
CA ALA A 22 -4.81 8.78 -27.40
C ALA A 22 -4.26 7.60 -28.21
N PRO A 23 -2.94 7.51 -28.48
CA PRO A 23 -2.39 6.34 -29.14
C PRO A 23 -2.90 5.13 -28.38
N ALA A 24 -3.50 4.17 -29.11
CA ALA A 24 -4.16 2.99 -28.53
C ALA A 24 -3.27 2.47 -27.40
N ALA A 25 -3.78 2.52 -26.17
CA ALA A 25 -2.95 2.49 -24.96
C ALA A 25 -2.17 1.20 -24.81
N THR A 26 -1.02 1.13 -25.44
CA THR A 26 -0.18 -0.08 -25.55
C THR A 26 1.25 0.27 -25.15
N GLY A 27 1.41 1.42 -24.49
CA GLY A 27 2.67 1.90 -23.98
C GLY A 27 3.08 1.16 -22.71
N ARG A 28 4.35 1.32 -22.37
CA ARG A 28 4.93 0.73 -21.15
C ARG A 28 4.47 1.53 -19.96
N ILE A 29 4.37 0.91 -18.79
CA ILE A 29 4.11 1.66 -17.56
C ILE A 29 5.30 2.60 -17.32
N LYS A 30 5.00 3.88 -17.14
CA LYS A 30 6.00 4.92 -16.92
C LYS A 30 6.83 4.68 -15.67
N GLN A 31 8.10 5.04 -15.76
CA GLN A 31 9.09 4.89 -14.71
C GLN A 31 8.60 5.43 -13.37
N GLU A 32 8.05 6.65 -13.37
CA GLU A 32 7.56 7.32 -12.16
C GLU A 32 6.37 6.63 -11.49
N LYS A 33 5.64 5.76 -12.20
CA LYS A 33 4.47 5.06 -11.69
C LYS A 33 4.82 3.70 -11.13
N TRP A 34 5.55 2.88 -11.89
CA TRP A 34 5.92 1.55 -11.41
C TRP A 34 6.98 1.63 -10.30
N THR A 35 7.93 2.58 -10.36
CA THR A 35 8.90 2.76 -9.27
C THR A 35 8.26 3.32 -7.99
N ALA A 36 7.21 4.14 -8.12
CA ALA A 36 6.44 4.59 -6.97
C ALA A 36 5.62 3.46 -6.33
N ALA A 37 5.08 2.53 -7.13
CA ALA A 37 4.49 1.31 -6.60
C ALA A 37 5.53 0.49 -5.82
N CYS A 38 6.74 0.32 -6.35
CA CYS A 38 7.83 -0.33 -5.61
C CYS A 38 8.22 0.42 -4.34
N SER A 39 8.28 1.75 -4.36
CA SER A 39 8.55 2.55 -3.16
C SER A 39 7.47 2.32 -2.10
N LEU A 40 6.20 2.26 -2.50
CA LEU A 40 5.09 1.91 -1.61
C LEU A 40 5.23 0.49 -1.06
N ALA A 41 5.63 -0.50 -1.87
CA ALA A 41 5.92 -1.85 -1.39
C ALA A 41 7.00 -1.87 -0.29
N GLY A 42 8.07 -1.08 -0.47
CA GLY A 42 9.09 -0.88 0.56
C GLY A 42 8.56 -0.21 1.83
N GLU A 43 7.62 0.72 1.72
CA GLU A 43 6.99 1.32 2.90
C GLU A 43 6.02 0.39 3.63
N LEU A 44 5.37 -0.53 2.93
CA LEU A 44 4.46 -1.50 3.55
C LEU A 44 5.21 -2.46 4.47
N GLU A 45 6.46 -2.80 4.14
CA GLU A 45 7.38 -3.49 5.06
C GLU A 45 7.57 -2.68 6.36
N ASN A 46 7.80 -1.37 6.25
CA ASN A 46 7.92 -0.48 7.41
C ASN A 46 6.62 -0.40 8.23
N VAL A 47 5.44 -0.54 7.61
CA VAL A 47 4.17 -0.62 8.34
C VAL A 47 4.11 -1.89 9.20
N ALA A 48 4.52 -3.04 8.64
CA ALA A 48 4.59 -4.29 9.38
C ALA A 48 5.60 -4.21 10.54
N GLN A 49 6.78 -3.63 10.29
CA GLN A 49 7.80 -3.41 11.32
C GLN A 49 7.31 -2.44 12.42
N LEU A 50 6.59 -1.37 12.07
CA LEU A 50 6.04 -0.45 13.05
C LEU A 50 4.99 -1.12 13.95
N ALA A 51 4.17 -2.02 13.40
CA ALA A 51 3.22 -2.80 14.18
C ALA A 51 3.96 -3.74 15.15
N ASN A 52 5.00 -4.43 14.70
CA ASN A 52 5.85 -5.27 15.54
C ASN A 52 6.56 -4.47 16.66
N HIS A 53 7.15 -3.31 16.33
CA HIS A 53 7.75 -2.40 17.29
C HIS A 53 6.76 -1.98 18.39
N LYS A 54 5.50 -1.71 18.05
CA LYS A 54 4.46 -1.34 19.04
C LYS A 54 4.11 -2.49 19.99
N LEU A 55 4.11 -3.73 19.50
CA LEU A 55 3.91 -4.92 20.34
C LEU A 55 5.10 -5.08 21.29
N ASP A 56 6.34 -5.02 20.78
CA ASP A 56 7.56 -5.09 21.60
C ASP A 56 7.59 -4.00 22.68
N MET A 57 7.26 -2.75 22.33
CA MET A 57 7.18 -1.65 23.29
C MET A 57 6.11 -1.89 24.38
N SER A 58 4.98 -2.50 24.03
CA SER A 58 3.93 -2.84 24.99
C SER A 58 4.41 -3.95 25.95
N THR A 59 5.08 -4.97 25.43
CA THR A 59 5.71 -6.03 26.25
C THR A 59 6.78 -5.47 27.19
N LYS A 60 7.65 -4.58 26.71
CA LYS A 60 8.65 -3.90 27.54
C LYS A 60 8.01 -3.05 28.63
N ALA A 61 6.90 -2.36 28.32
CA ALA A 61 6.16 -1.57 29.30
C ALA A 61 5.55 -2.45 30.40
N VAL A 62 4.87 -3.55 30.05
CA VAL A 62 4.36 -4.54 31.02
C VAL A 62 5.48 -5.01 31.95
N ASN A 63 6.59 -5.47 31.38
CA ASN A 63 7.72 -5.96 32.16
C ASN A 63 8.34 -4.90 33.07
N SER A 64 8.42 -3.64 32.61
CA SER A 64 8.92 -2.54 33.43
C SER A 64 8.02 -2.25 34.63
N TYR A 65 6.70 -2.16 34.41
CA TYR A 65 5.76 -1.90 35.50
C TYR A 65 5.68 -3.06 36.50
N LEU A 66 5.68 -4.31 36.04
CA LEU A 66 5.74 -5.47 36.93
C LEU A 66 7.05 -5.53 37.72
N LYS A 67 8.19 -5.18 37.13
CA LYS A 67 9.46 -5.06 37.86
C LYS A 67 9.39 -3.99 38.95
N GLN A 68 8.80 -2.83 38.66
CA GLN A 68 8.64 -1.78 39.67
C GLN A 68 7.67 -2.20 40.78
N TYR A 69 6.56 -2.84 40.44
CA TYR A 69 5.66 -3.45 41.41
C TYR A 69 6.39 -4.41 42.36
N MET A 70 7.18 -5.34 41.81
CA MET A 70 7.94 -6.31 42.62
C MET A 70 9.01 -5.63 43.47
N ARG A 71 9.73 -4.63 42.94
CA ARG A 71 10.70 -3.85 43.71
C ARG A 71 10.06 -3.12 44.88
N THR A 72 8.91 -2.47 44.65
CA THR A 72 8.16 -1.78 45.70
C THR A 72 7.66 -2.77 46.76
N ARG A 73 7.13 -3.93 46.36
CA ARG A 73 6.77 -5.00 47.30
C ARG A 73 7.95 -5.45 48.14
N ILE A 74 9.08 -5.79 47.52
CA ILE A 74 10.30 -6.21 48.23
C ILE A 74 10.75 -5.11 49.21
N TYR A 75 10.69 -3.84 48.82
CA TYR A 75 11.04 -2.73 49.70
C TYR A 75 10.12 -2.65 50.92
N ILE A 76 8.81 -2.82 50.76
CA ILE A 76 7.85 -2.83 51.88
C ILE A 76 8.15 -3.98 52.83
N GLU A 77 8.37 -5.20 52.31
CA GLU A 77 8.70 -6.35 53.14
C GLU A 77 10.00 -6.14 53.93
N VAL A 78 11.07 -5.69 53.25
CA VAL A 78 12.41 -5.60 53.85
C VAL A 78 12.60 -4.37 54.73
N LYS A 79 12.05 -3.21 54.33
CA LYS A 79 12.32 -1.92 55.01
C LYS A 79 11.16 -1.45 55.88
N ARG A 80 9.95 -1.94 55.63
CA ARG A 80 8.75 -1.59 56.40
C ARG A 80 8.15 -2.79 57.13
N GLN A 81 8.88 -3.92 57.19
CA GLN A 81 8.46 -5.14 57.89
C GLN A 81 7.08 -5.65 57.42
N GLY A 82 6.78 -5.47 56.13
CA GLY A 82 5.50 -5.88 55.55
C GLY A 82 4.33 -4.95 55.84
N ALA A 83 4.55 -3.78 56.47
CA ALA A 83 3.52 -2.78 56.74
C ALA A 83 3.51 -1.66 55.68
N PRO A 84 2.67 -1.74 54.63
CA PRO A 84 2.60 -0.71 53.60
C PRO A 84 1.95 0.58 54.11
N SER A 85 2.45 1.73 53.65
CA SER A 85 1.75 3.00 53.80
C SER A 85 0.62 3.14 52.77
N LYS A 86 -0.23 4.17 52.90
CA LYS A 86 -1.29 4.43 51.92
C LYS A 86 -0.70 4.77 50.54
N GLU A 87 0.44 5.45 50.52
CA GLU A 87 1.18 5.82 49.32
C GLU A 87 1.75 4.58 48.61
N ASP A 88 2.25 3.59 49.38
CA ASP A 88 2.71 2.32 48.82
C ASP A 88 1.59 1.57 48.11
N VAL A 89 0.42 1.49 48.74
CA VAL A 89 -0.76 0.84 48.17
C VAL A 89 -1.18 1.52 46.87
N ALA A 90 -1.23 2.86 46.88
CA ALA A 90 -1.55 3.64 45.68
C ALA A 90 -0.53 3.43 44.56
N LEU A 91 0.77 3.37 44.90
CA LEU A 91 1.85 3.15 43.93
C LEU A 91 1.81 1.73 43.33
N LEU A 92 1.54 0.72 44.15
CA LEU A 92 1.37 -0.67 43.70
C LEU A 92 0.16 -0.80 42.76
N ALA A 93 -0.98 -0.19 43.12
CA ALA A 93 -2.17 -0.16 42.29
C ALA A 93 -1.90 0.56 40.95
N TYR A 94 -1.16 1.67 40.98
CA TYR A 94 -0.73 2.37 39.78
C TYR A 94 0.09 1.47 38.85
N TYR A 95 1.12 0.77 39.36
CA TYR A 95 1.93 -0.12 38.52
C TYR A 95 1.12 -1.25 37.92
N LEU A 96 0.21 -1.87 38.68
CA LEU A 96 -0.69 -2.90 38.16
C LEU A 96 -1.63 -2.36 37.07
N ALA A 97 -2.27 -1.21 37.30
CA ALA A 97 -3.15 -0.59 36.31
C ALA A 97 -2.39 -0.23 35.01
N LYS A 98 -1.15 0.24 35.12
CA LYS A 98 -0.31 0.55 33.95
C LYS A 98 0.15 -0.71 33.21
N ALA A 99 0.45 -1.79 33.94
CA ALA A 99 0.74 -3.09 33.36
C ALA A 99 -0.49 -3.64 32.60
N ASP A 100 -1.67 -3.60 33.20
CA ASP A 100 -2.94 -4.03 32.60
C ASP A 100 -3.30 -3.26 31.31
N ILE A 101 -3.19 -1.92 31.34
CA ILE A 101 -3.37 -1.08 30.14
C ILE A 101 -2.37 -1.45 29.03
N SER A 102 -1.17 -1.87 29.37
CA SER A 102 -0.15 -2.27 28.39
C SER A 102 -0.41 -3.69 27.88
N LEU A 103 -0.89 -4.58 28.73
CA LEU A 103 -1.26 -5.96 28.41
C LEU A 103 -2.47 -6.03 27.50
N SER A 104 -3.48 -5.16 27.70
CA SER A 104 -4.64 -5.06 26.80
C SER A 104 -4.28 -4.70 25.34
N LYS A 105 -3.08 -4.17 25.08
CA LYS A 105 -2.57 -3.95 23.71
C LYS A 105 -1.98 -5.21 23.09
N LEU A 106 -1.62 -6.19 23.93
CA LEU A 106 -1.08 -7.51 23.56
C LEU A 106 -2.16 -8.59 23.51
N GLU A 107 -3.39 -8.27 23.92
CA GLU A 107 -4.52 -9.18 23.95
C GLU A 107 -5.72 -8.60 23.17
N GLY A 108 -6.67 -9.46 22.82
CA GLY A 108 -7.95 -9.07 22.24
C GLY A 108 -7.83 -8.07 21.06
N PRO A 109 -8.56 -6.93 21.07
CA PRO A 109 -8.58 -5.98 19.96
C PRO A 109 -7.23 -5.34 19.63
N GLY A 110 -6.33 -5.18 20.61
CA GLY A 110 -5.01 -4.58 20.42
C GLY A 110 -4.12 -5.43 19.53
N LEU A 111 -4.02 -6.72 19.86
CA LEU A 111 -3.29 -7.71 19.08
C LEU A 111 -3.92 -7.91 17.70
N ALA A 112 -5.25 -7.99 17.63
CA ALA A 112 -5.97 -8.13 16.36
C ALA A 112 -5.69 -6.95 15.40
N LYS A 113 -5.61 -5.72 15.92
CA LYS A 113 -5.28 -4.54 15.13
C LYS A 113 -3.84 -4.58 14.58
N ALA A 114 -2.87 -4.95 15.41
CA ALA A 114 -1.47 -5.04 14.99
C ALA A 114 -1.26 -6.14 13.93
N THR A 115 -1.77 -7.34 14.18
CA THR A 115 -1.68 -8.48 13.25
C THR A 115 -2.44 -8.24 11.94
N THR A 116 -3.60 -7.56 12.00
CA THR A 116 -4.32 -7.14 10.79
C THR A 116 -3.53 -6.13 9.98
N ALA A 117 -2.85 -5.17 10.62
CA ALA A 117 -2.00 -4.21 9.91
C ALA A 117 -0.83 -4.91 9.21
N ILE A 118 -0.14 -5.83 9.90
CA ILE A 118 0.93 -6.67 9.31
C ILE A 118 0.39 -7.44 8.09
N ARG A 119 -0.71 -8.17 8.27
CA ARG A 119 -1.34 -8.97 7.21
C ARG A 119 -1.72 -8.12 5.99
N ASN A 120 -2.37 -6.99 6.21
CA ASN A 120 -2.84 -6.13 5.13
C ASN A 120 -1.65 -5.48 4.39
N ALA A 121 -0.60 -5.08 5.13
CA ALA A 121 0.61 -4.54 4.54
C ALA A 121 1.33 -5.58 3.68
N ALA A 122 1.55 -6.78 4.22
CA ALA A 122 2.19 -7.89 3.50
C ALA A 122 1.41 -8.31 2.24
N ARG A 123 0.07 -8.38 2.33
CA ARG A 123 -0.78 -8.71 1.16
C ARG A 123 -0.65 -7.67 0.04
N LEU A 124 -0.67 -6.38 0.38
CA LEU A 124 -0.54 -5.33 -0.63
C LEU A 124 0.89 -5.28 -1.20
N GLN A 125 1.92 -5.44 -0.36
CA GLN A 125 3.31 -5.52 -0.78
C GLN A 125 3.49 -6.67 -1.78
N GLY A 126 3.05 -7.89 -1.44
CA GLY A 126 3.12 -9.04 -2.34
C GLY A 126 2.42 -8.78 -3.67
N ALA A 127 1.19 -8.25 -3.64
CA ALA A 127 0.46 -7.93 -4.86
C ALA A 127 1.19 -6.91 -5.77
N ILE A 128 1.88 -5.93 -5.18
CA ILE A 128 2.70 -4.97 -5.93
C ILE A 128 3.93 -5.66 -6.51
N VAL A 129 4.68 -6.40 -5.69
CA VAL A 129 5.91 -7.06 -6.12
C VAL A 129 5.64 -8.08 -7.22
N ASP A 130 4.60 -8.90 -7.07
CA ASP A 130 4.23 -9.90 -8.08
C ASP A 130 3.87 -9.24 -9.40
N PHE A 131 3.05 -8.18 -9.37
CA PHE A 131 2.68 -7.47 -10.59
C PHE A 131 3.87 -6.80 -11.27
N VAL A 132 4.67 -6.02 -10.53
CA VAL A 132 5.82 -5.32 -11.11
C VAL A 132 6.88 -6.31 -11.57
N GLY A 133 7.11 -7.39 -10.82
CA GLY A 133 8.00 -8.47 -11.19
C GLY A 133 7.58 -9.14 -12.50
N ALA A 134 6.30 -9.51 -12.62
CA ALA A 134 5.77 -10.06 -13.87
C ALA A 134 5.92 -9.08 -15.05
N MET A 135 5.57 -7.81 -14.85
CA MET A 135 5.69 -6.78 -15.90
C MET A 135 7.15 -6.51 -16.29
N ALA A 136 8.10 -6.70 -15.38
CA ALA A 136 9.53 -6.59 -15.66
C ALA A 136 10.06 -7.73 -16.54
N GLU A 137 9.47 -8.93 -16.43
CA GLU A 137 9.82 -10.10 -17.25
C GLU A 137 9.10 -10.12 -18.61
N ILE A 138 7.97 -9.41 -18.74
CA ILE A 138 7.26 -9.27 -20.01
C ILE A 138 7.94 -8.19 -20.85
N ALA A 139 9.05 -8.57 -21.46
CA ALA A 139 9.85 -7.76 -22.37
C ALA A 139 10.48 -8.63 -23.45
N ASP A 140 10.68 -8.07 -24.64
CA ASP A 140 11.54 -8.67 -25.65
C ASP A 140 12.99 -8.18 -25.48
N SER A 141 13.90 -8.70 -26.31
CA SER A 141 15.34 -8.39 -26.23
C SER A 141 15.73 -7.02 -26.82
N SER A 142 14.80 -6.28 -27.40
CA SER A 142 15.10 -5.17 -28.31
C SER A 142 14.40 -3.87 -27.95
N THR A 143 13.07 -3.87 -27.93
CA THR A 143 12.27 -2.65 -28.00
C THR A 143 11.02 -2.79 -27.16
N ASN A 144 10.33 -3.92 -27.14
CA ASN A 144 9.05 -4.03 -26.45
C ASN A 144 9.21 -4.52 -25.00
N GLY A 145 8.29 -4.09 -24.15
CA GLY A 145 8.24 -4.52 -22.76
C GLY A 145 7.27 -3.70 -21.96
N CYS A 146 6.86 -4.21 -20.80
CA CYS A 146 5.74 -3.63 -20.07
C CYS A 146 6.12 -2.55 -19.06
N LEU A 147 7.41 -2.35 -18.78
CA LEU A 147 7.92 -1.27 -17.94
C LEU A 147 8.91 -0.40 -18.72
N GLU A 148 8.86 0.92 -18.47
CA GLU A 148 9.97 1.80 -18.84
C GLU A 148 11.22 1.51 -17.99
N LYS A 149 12.40 1.76 -18.55
CA LYS A 149 13.67 1.73 -17.82
C LYS A 149 13.63 2.67 -16.60
N GLU A 150 14.46 2.39 -15.60
CA GLU A 150 14.53 3.21 -14.37
C GLU A 150 14.96 4.67 -14.59
N SER A 151 15.60 4.98 -15.72
CA SER A 151 15.92 6.36 -16.13
C SER A 151 14.82 7.05 -16.94
N GLY A 152 13.68 6.39 -17.19
CA GLY A 152 12.54 6.92 -17.94
C GLY A 152 12.81 7.11 -19.44
N GLY A 153 11.99 7.91 -20.11
CA GLY A 153 12.23 8.30 -21.51
C GLY A 153 11.84 7.26 -22.55
N ASN A 154 10.76 6.50 -22.32
CA ASN A 154 10.11 5.62 -23.29
C ASN A 154 10.94 4.41 -23.77
N ALA A 155 12.07 4.10 -23.15
CA ALA A 155 12.84 2.90 -23.44
C ALA A 155 12.39 1.75 -22.52
N HIS A 156 12.32 0.53 -23.04
CA HIS A 156 11.95 -0.64 -22.24
C HIS A 156 12.98 -0.93 -21.15
N ARG A 157 12.52 -1.47 -20.02
CA ARG A 157 13.37 -2.06 -18.99
C ARG A 157 13.78 -3.46 -19.44
N PRO A 158 15.08 -3.75 -19.61
CA PRO A 158 15.52 -5.13 -19.90
C PRO A 158 15.18 -6.06 -18.74
N PRO A 159 14.76 -7.31 -19.00
CA PRO A 159 14.26 -8.23 -17.96
C PRO A 159 15.31 -8.52 -16.87
N ALA A 160 16.55 -8.81 -17.28
CA ALA A 160 17.67 -9.12 -16.39
C ALA A 160 18.21 -7.92 -15.56
N THR A 161 17.65 -6.72 -15.72
CA THR A 161 18.05 -5.56 -14.91
C THR A 161 17.64 -5.80 -13.45
N ALA A 162 18.56 -5.64 -12.50
CA ALA A 162 18.20 -5.72 -11.09
C ALA A 162 17.42 -4.47 -10.65
N PHE A 163 16.43 -4.63 -9.77
CA PHE A 163 15.79 -3.49 -9.12
C PHE A 163 16.80 -2.71 -8.27
N SER A 164 16.79 -1.38 -8.35
CA SER A 164 17.73 -0.50 -7.64
C SER A 164 17.07 0.84 -7.24
N GLY A 165 17.67 1.57 -6.30
CA GLY A 165 17.17 2.88 -5.88
C GLY A 165 15.68 2.84 -5.48
N LYS A 166 14.83 3.61 -6.17
CA LYS A 166 13.38 3.69 -5.90
C LYS A 166 12.63 2.37 -6.15
N SER A 167 13.14 1.49 -7.01
CA SER A 167 12.51 0.20 -7.27
C SER A 167 12.93 -0.90 -6.29
N GLN A 168 13.89 -0.63 -5.41
CA GLN A 168 14.39 -1.60 -4.44
C GLN A 168 13.28 -2.17 -3.53
N GLY A 169 12.22 -1.41 -3.27
CA GLY A 169 11.07 -1.90 -2.50
C GLY A 169 10.26 -3.01 -3.18
N CYS A 170 10.49 -3.28 -4.48
CA CYS A 170 10.00 -4.47 -5.16
C CYS A 170 10.90 -5.71 -4.96
N LYS A 171 11.96 -5.64 -4.14
CA LYS A 171 12.67 -6.83 -3.68
C LYS A 171 12.05 -7.29 -2.37
N LEU A 172 11.47 -8.49 -2.36
CA LEU A 172 11.08 -9.11 -1.10
C LEU A 172 12.34 -9.46 -0.31
N VAL A 173 12.39 -9.02 0.94
CA VAL A 173 13.48 -9.34 1.86
C VAL A 173 12.98 -10.43 2.80
N ALA A 174 13.68 -11.56 2.84
CA ALA A 174 13.36 -12.66 3.75
C ALA A 174 14.06 -12.46 5.11
N THR A 175 13.67 -11.40 5.82
CA THR A 175 14.18 -11.11 7.18
C THR A 175 13.04 -11.03 8.18
N ASP A 176 13.32 -11.39 9.43
CA ASP A 176 12.35 -11.25 10.51
C ASP A 176 11.95 -9.79 10.74
N LEU A 177 10.73 -9.56 11.22
CA LEU A 177 10.28 -8.23 11.61
C LEU A 177 11.14 -7.70 12.76
N GLN A 178 11.77 -6.57 12.53
CA GLN A 178 12.63 -5.92 13.52
C GLN A 178 11.80 -5.16 14.56
N THR A 179 12.37 -4.94 15.75
CA THR A 179 11.75 -4.16 16.83
C THR A 179 12.20 -2.70 16.84
N THR A 180 13.03 -2.28 15.89
CA THR A 180 13.43 -0.87 15.73
C THR A 180 12.28 -0.09 15.11
N LYS A 181 12.03 1.13 15.59
CA LYS A 181 10.98 1.99 15.01
C LYS A 181 11.39 2.41 13.59
N PRO A 182 10.60 2.06 12.55
CA PRO A 182 10.89 2.50 11.20
C PRO A 182 10.34 3.91 10.94
N THR A 183 10.77 4.50 9.81
CA THR A 183 10.24 5.77 9.29
C THR A 183 9.22 5.48 8.19
N LEU A 184 8.12 6.24 8.17
CA LEU A 184 7.11 6.21 7.11
C LEU A 184 7.06 7.60 6.45
N ALA A 185 7.21 7.68 5.13
CA ALA A 185 7.29 8.94 4.40
C ALA A 185 6.17 9.09 3.34
N ALA A 186 5.64 7.99 2.78
CA ALA A 186 4.61 8.00 1.74
C ALA A 186 3.19 7.86 2.27
N PHE A 187 2.98 7.48 3.54
CA PHE A 187 1.66 7.48 4.16
C PHE A 187 1.35 8.83 4.83
N THR A 188 0.29 9.49 4.34
CA THR A 188 -0.30 10.71 4.94
C THR A 188 -1.71 10.42 5.47
N THR A 189 -2.30 11.37 6.20
CA THR A 189 -3.72 11.28 6.62
C THR A 189 -4.69 11.19 5.45
N SER A 190 -4.27 11.64 4.25
CA SER A 190 -5.08 11.64 3.03
C SER A 190 -4.84 10.40 2.14
N GLY A 191 -3.98 9.47 2.57
CA GLY A 191 -3.59 8.27 1.82
C GLY A 191 -2.12 8.28 1.39
N VAL A 192 -1.82 7.57 0.30
CA VAL A 192 -0.46 7.47 -0.27
C VAL A 192 -0.11 8.77 -1.00
N SER A 193 1.07 9.32 -0.71
CA SER A 193 1.58 10.54 -1.34
C SER A 193 2.35 10.25 -2.64
N GLY A 194 2.76 11.31 -3.35
CA GLY A 194 3.58 11.19 -4.56
C GLY A 194 2.79 10.86 -5.83
N SER A 195 3.45 10.23 -6.80
CA SER A 195 2.90 10.01 -8.15
C SER A 195 1.71 9.04 -8.21
N LEU A 196 1.39 8.36 -7.10
CA LEU A 196 0.22 7.49 -6.92
C LEU A 196 -0.96 8.19 -6.23
N ALA A 197 -0.80 9.44 -5.77
CA ALA A 197 -1.78 10.11 -4.92
C ALA A 197 -3.07 10.53 -5.66
N THR A 198 -2.96 10.85 -6.94
CA THR A 198 -4.06 11.39 -7.75
C THR A 198 -4.51 10.39 -8.81
N ALA A 199 -5.83 10.26 -9.00
CA ALA A 199 -6.36 9.69 -10.22
C ALA A 199 -5.86 10.53 -11.41
N SER A 200 -5.50 9.86 -12.49
CA SER A 200 -4.93 10.48 -13.68
C SER A 200 -5.37 9.69 -14.90
N ASN A 201 -5.20 10.24 -16.09
CA ASN A 201 -5.59 9.56 -17.33
C ASN A 201 -4.54 8.52 -17.75
N THR A 202 -4.87 7.69 -18.74
CA THR A 202 -3.98 6.68 -19.29
C THR A 202 -2.61 7.24 -19.72
N ALA A 203 -2.57 8.45 -20.31
CA ALA A 203 -1.33 9.09 -20.74
C ALA A 203 -0.37 9.45 -19.59
N SER A 204 -0.86 9.49 -18.35
CA SER A 204 -0.02 9.63 -17.17
C SER A 204 0.58 8.30 -16.69
N ILE A 205 0.02 7.17 -17.11
CA ILE A 205 0.42 5.83 -16.66
C ILE A 205 1.30 5.15 -17.68
N THR A 206 0.92 5.20 -18.95
CA THR A 206 1.69 4.58 -20.01
C THR A 206 2.48 5.61 -20.79
N ASP A 207 3.64 5.20 -21.30
CA ASP A 207 4.37 5.98 -22.30
C ASP A 207 3.59 6.05 -23.63
N SER A 208 4.08 6.87 -24.57
CA SER A 208 3.45 7.05 -25.88
C SER A 208 3.88 6.02 -26.92
N THR A 209 4.63 4.98 -26.53
CA THR A 209 5.18 4.02 -27.49
C THR A 209 4.10 3.02 -27.88
N SER A 210 3.78 2.95 -29.17
CA SER A 210 2.74 2.04 -29.67
C SER A 210 3.21 0.58 -29.63
N ASN A 211 2.30 -0.33 -29.25
CA ASN A 211 2.47 -1.78 -29.23
C ASN A 211 3.61 -2.30 -28.35
N ALA A 212 4.09 -1.49 -27.40
CA ALA A 212 5.18 -1.89 -26.51
C ALA A 212 4.73 -2.93 -25.46
N CYS A 213 3.47 -2.88 -25.04
CA CYS A 213 2.89 -3.80 -24.06
C CYS A 213 1.39 -3.93 -24.28
N HIS A 214 0.93 -5.12 -24.67
CA HIS A 214 -0.50 -5.36 -24.86
C HIS A 214 -1.29 -5.57 -23.57
N LEU A 215 -0.62 -5.75 -22.42
CA LEU A 215 -1.28 -5.81 -21.11
C LEU A 215 -1.79 -4.44 -20.63
N THR A 216 -1.31 -3.34 -21.23
CA THR A 216 -1.79 -2.00 -20.91
C THR A 216 -2.92 -1.53 -21.82
N GLN A 217 -3.32 -2.37 -22.78
CA GLN A 217 -4.37 -2.12 -23.76
C GLN A 217 -5.71 -1.76 -23.10
N ALA A 218 -6.49 -0.94 -23.82
CA ALA A 218 -7.88 -0.70 -23.49
C ALA A 218 -8.69 -2.01 -23.50
N LYS A 219 -9.83 -2.00 -22.81
CA LYS A 219 -10.75 -3.15 -22.79
C LYS A 219 -11.21 -3.61 -24.17
N ALA A 220 -11.46 -2.66 -25.07
CA ALA A 220 -11.90 -2.98 -26.42
C ALA A 220 -10.77 -3.67 -27.18
N THR A 221 -11.11 -4.78 -27.84
CA THR A 221 -10.18 -5.59 -28.64
C THR A 221 -8.89 -5.96 -27.87
N HIS A 222 -9.03 -6.39 -26.61
CA HIS A 222 -7.86 -6.69 -25.79
C HIS A 222 -7.26 -8.07 -26.11
N ARG A 223 -5.94 -8.13 -26.35
CA ARG A 223 -5.24 -9.39 -26.70
C ARG A 223 -5.14 -10.46 -25.62
N LEU A 224 -5.61 -10.19 -24.41
CA LEU A 224 -5.68 -11.21 -23.35
C LEU A 224 -6.84 -12.17 -23.56
N LEU A 225 -7.85 -11.74 -24.33
CA LEU A 225 -9.05 -12.51 -24.61
C LEU A 225 -9.20 -12.65 -26.12
N GLY A 226 -9.49 -13.87 -26.57
CA GLY A 226 -9.70 -14.15 -27.98
C GLY A 226 -9.76 -15.64 -28.25
N ALA A 227 -10.48 -16.00 -29.31
CA ALA A 227 -10.39 -17.30 -29.97
C ALA A 227 -10.11 -17.04 -31.45
N ASP A 228 -9.35 -17.93 -32.10
CA ASP A 228 -9.12 -17.96 -33.54
C ASP A 228 -8.87 -16.58 -34.17
N SER A 229 -7.70 -16.00 -33.90
CA SER A 229 -7.19 -14.75 -34.50
C SER A 229 -8.02 -13.48 -34.28
N SER A 230 -8.99 -13.49 -33.37
CA SER A 230 -9.81 -12.31 -33.04
C SER A 230 -9.67 -11.86 -31.59
N GLU A 231 -9.41 -10.57 -31.40
CA GLU A 231 -9.35 -9.92 -30.09
C GLU A 231 -10.77 -9.72 -29.53
N ALA A 232 -10.97 -9.92 -28.22
CA ALA A 232 -12.27 -9.76 -27.57
C ALA A 232 -12.33 -8.55 -26.63
N THR A 233 -13.54 -8.00 -26.43
CA THR A 233 -13.74 -6.90 -25.49
C THR A 233 -13.85 -7.42 -24.06
N MET A 234 -13.02 -6.88 -23.15
CA MET A 234 -13.13 -7.19 -21.73
C MET A 234 -14.37 -6.53 -21.12
N THR A 235 -15.24 -7.32 -20.49
CA THR A 235 -16.41 -6.79 -19.76
C THR A 235 -16.04 -6.33 -18.34
N GLY A 236 -15.06 -7.00 -17.71
CA GLY A 236 -14.52 -6.63 -16.40
C GLY A 236 -13.47 -5.51 -16.45
N SER A 237 -13.02 -5.05 -15.28
CA SER A 237 -11.83 -4.19 -15.12
C SER A 237 -10.82 -4.94 -14.25
N PRO A 238 -9.95 -5.79 -14.83
CA PRO A 238 -8.87 -6.44 -14.08
C PRO A 238 -8.09 -5.43 -13.27
N LYS A 239 -7.84 -5.75 -12.00
CA LYS A 239 -7.10 -4.90 -11.05
C LYS A 239 -5.80 -5.59 -10.69
N PHE A 240 -4.71 -4.84 -10.69
CA PHE A 240 -3.37 -5.33 -10.38
C PHE A 240 -2.74 -4.51 -9.26
N ALA A 241 -1.70 -5.05 -8.62
CA ALA A 241 -0.98 -4.38 -7.55
C ALA A 241 -1.91 -3.82 -6.45
N GLY A 242 -2.87 -4.65 -5.99
CA GLY A 242 -3.88 -4.24 -5.01
C GLY A 242 -4.84 -3.16 -5.50
N GLY A 243 -5.01 -3.00 -6.83
CA GLY A 243 -5.90 -2.00 -7.44
C GLY A 243 -5.25 -0.66 -7.71
N ILE A 244 -3.92 -0.55 -7.60
CA ILE A 244 -3.17 0.64 -8.03
C ILE A 244 -3.28 0.83 -9.54
N PHE A 245 -3.24 -0.28 -10.29
CA PHE A 245 -3.41 -0.31 -11.74
C PHE A 245 -4.65 -1.11 -12.08
N PHE A 246 -5.40 -0.68 -13.09
CA PHE A 246 -6.46 -1.48 -13.67
C PHE A 246 -6.57 -1.22 -15.17
N ILE A 247 -7.15 -2.19 -15.89
CA ILE A 247 -7.48 -2.01 -17.32
C ILE A 247 -8.86 -1.36 -17.44
N GLY A 248 -8.86 -0.11 -17.92
CA GLY A 248 -10.03 0.72 -18.18
C GLY A 248 -10.36 0.84 -19.66
N ASN A 249 -11.34 1.69 -19.96
CA ASN A 249 -11.84 1.84 -21.34
C ASN A 249 -10.80 2.48 -22.26
N SER A 250 -9.86 3.24 -21.72
CA SER A 250 -8.83 3.92 -22.48
C SER A 250 -7.46 3.25 -22.39
N GLY A 251 -7.30 2.22 -21.57
CA GLY A 251 -6.03 1.54 -21.32
C GLY A 251 -5.79 1.27 -19.86
N MET A 252 -4.53 1.06 -19.49
CA MET A 252 -4.14 1.01 -18.08
C MET A 252 -4.33 2.37 -17.43
N GLU A 253 -5.14 2.39 -16.39
CA GLU A 253 -5.54 3.58 -15.65
C GLU A 253 -5.11 3.44 -14.17
N PRO A 254 -4.81 4.57 -13.49
CA PRO A 254 -4.53 4.56 -12.06
C PRO A 254 -5.83 4.51 -11.26
N LYS A 255 -5.78 3.86 -10.10
CA LYS A 255 -6.76 3.90 -9.01
C LYS A 255 -8.15 4.44 -9.40
N ASP A 256 -9.10 3.52 -9.57
CA ASP A 256 -10.52 3.84 -9.72
C ASP A 256 -11.03 4.56 -8.46
N SER A 257 -11.34 5.86 -8.58
CA SER A 257 -11.81 6.69 -7.46
C SER A 257 -13.18 6.26 -6.93
N ASP A 258 -13.95 5.51 -7.71
CA ASP A 258 -15.38 5.31 -7.45
C ASP A 258 -15.69 3.99 -6.74
N ARG A 259 -14.71 3.09 -6.57
CA ARG A 259 -14.99 1.68 -6.15
C ARG A 259 -14.34 1.21 -4.85
N TRP A 260 -13.90 2.12 -3.97
CA TRP A 260 -13.40 1.79 -2.62
C TRP A 260 -14.33 2.21 -1.47
N ARG A 261 -15.59 2.54 -1.75
CA ARG A 261 -16.63 2.57 -0.71
C ARG A 261 -17.11 1.14 -0.43
N ALA A 262 -16.36 0.43 0.40
CA ALA A 262 -16.84 -0.76 1.11
C ALA A 262 -16.78 -0.48 2.61
#